data_AF-A0A382ANA0-F1
#
_entry.id   AF-A0A382ANA0-F1
#
_cell.length_a   1.000
_cell.length_b   1.000
_cell.length_c   1.000
_cell.angle_alpha   90.00
_cell.angle_beta   90.00
_cell.angle_gamma   90.00
#
_symmetry.space_group_name_H-M   'P 1'
#
loop_
_entity.id
_entity.type
_entity.pdbx_description
1 polymer ?
#
loop_
_entity_poly.entity_id
_entity_poly.type
_entity_poly.pdbx_seq_one_letter_code
_entity_poly.pdbx_strand_id
1 'polypeptide(L)'
;MKIPGKEKLLKESKAFCMLPWMHLFVNTDSSVWSCCVNKAMTNESLHLHESHTETNIMTQSIQQVINTDYFKQLRLDMLNGVQNENCAGCYALEESSGHSYRNDFNNEYDKYFDKVLETNEDGSIDNFETVYLDFRFSNLCNFKCRSCRPEWSSTWAKEARDNLDHPYNDWGGAYKKDNFKRYNQTKDDFIFKFAKVFNTVKRIYFAGGEPLAAKEQYWMLEYLIDNGRTDVVIEYNTNLSMLKNNNLKL
;
A
#
# COMPACT_ATOMS: atom_id res chain seq x y z
N MET A 1 28.03 1.55 1.43
CA MET A 1 27.87 0.77 0.17
C MET A 1 27.87 1.74 -1.03
N LYS A 2 28.49 1.40 -2.17
CA LYS A 2 28.44 2.25 -3.38
C LYS A 2 27.17 1.94 -4.19
N ILE A 3 26.23 2.87 -4.25
CA ILE A 3 24.98 2.74 -5.00
C ILE A 3 25.28 2.76 -6.51
N PRO A 4 24.77 1.79 -7.30
CA PRO A 4 24.94 1.79 -8.75
C PRO A 4 24.25 3.00 -9.41
N GLY A 5 24.74 3.42 -10.59
CA GLY A 5 24.20 4.59 -11.29
C GLY A 5 22.74 4.42 -11.77
N LYS A 6 22.06 5.55 -11.96
CA LYS A 6 20.64 5.64 -12.40
C LYS A 6 20.31 4.72 -13.57
N GLU A 7 21.08 4.81 -14.65
CA GLU A 7 20.80 4.04 -15.87
C GLU A 7 20.89 2.53 -15.62
N LYS A 8 21.93 2.08 -14.90
CA LYS A 8 22.12 0.68 -14.54
C LYS A 8 20.96 0.14 -13.69
N LEU A 9 20.50 0.90 -12.70
CA LEU A 9 19.39 0.47 -11.86
C LEU A 9 18.04 0.51 -12.58
N LEU A 10 17.72 1.57 -13.31
CA LEU A 10 16.40 1.72 -13.91
C LEU A 10 16.19 0.93 -15.20
N LYS A 11 17.24 0.76 -16.01
CA LYS A 11 17.13 0.18 -17.36
C LYS A 11 17.72 -1.22 -17.48
N GLU A 12 18.81 -1.51 -16.77
CA GLU A 12 19.51 -2.80 -16.89
C GLU A 12 19.11 -3.80 -15.80
N SER A 13 18.79 -3.33 -14.59
CA SER A 13 18.50 -4.21 -13.45
C SER A 13 17.21 -5.01 -13.64
N LYS A 14 17.30 -6.32 -13.40
CA LYS A 14 16.18 -7.26 -13.35
C LYS A 14 15.51 -7.35 -11.97
N ALA A 15 16.00 -6.58 -10.98
CA ALA A 15 15.48 -6.59 -9.62
C ALA A 15 14.93 -5.23 -9.17
N PHE A 16 15.55 -4.14 -9.59
CA PHE A 16 15.32 -2.80 -9.04
C PHE A 16 13.91 -2.25 -9.30
N CYS A 17 13.28 -1.66 -8.29
CA CYS A 17 11.99 -0.97 -8.38
C CYS A 17 12.08 0.37 -7.64
N MET A 18 11.58 1.47 -8.19
CA MET A 18 11.60 2.77 -7.49
C MET A 18 10.73 2.84 -6.22
N LEU A 19 9.71 1.97 -6.11
CA LEU A 19 8.68 2.10 -5.07
C LEU A 19 9.21 2.12 -3.62
N PRO A 20 10.15 1.26 -3.17
CA PRO A 20 10.57 1.22 -1.76
C PRO A 20 11.21 2.50 -1.20
N TRP A 21 11.48 3.50 -2.06
CA TRP A 21 12.05 4.79 -1.70
C TRP A 21 11.03 5.94 -1.62
N MET A 22 9.79 5.71 -2.05
CA MET A 22 8.85 6.83 -2.28
C MET A 22 7.36 6.46 -2.19
N HIS A 23 7.05 5.17 -2.18
CA HIS A 23 5.69 4.65 -2.19
C HIS A 23 5.26 4.20 -0.80
N LEU A 24 4.04 4.57 -0.41
CA LEU A 24 3.38 4.06 0.78
C LEU A 24 2.12 3.31 0.36
N PHE A 25 2.17 1.98 0.43
CA PHE A 25 0.98 1.12 0.28
C PHE A 25 0.43 0.79 1.66
N VAL A 26 -0.83 1.14 1.94
CA VAL A 26 -1.50 0.74 3.18
C VAL A 26 -2.69 -0.15 2.84
N ASN A 27 -2.72 -1.35 3.41
CA ASN A 27 -3.77 -2.34 3.22
C ASN A 27 -4.97 -2.14 4.19
N THR A 28 -6.06 -2.88 3.95
CA THR A 28 -7.34 -2.76 4.69
C THR A 28 -7.28 -3.07 6.18
N ASP A 29 -6.23 -3.74 6.64
CA ASP A 29 -5.91 -4.04 8.03
C ASP A 29 -4.85 -3.08 8.63
N SER A 30 -4.52 -2.02 7.90
CA SER A 30 -3.45 -1.06 8.21
C SER A 30 -2.03 -1.64 8.20
N SER A 31 -1.81 -2.83 7.64
CA SER A 31 -0.46 -3.29 7.32
C SER A 31 0.10 -2.54 6.09
N VAL A 32 1.41 -2.37 6.06
CA VAL A 32 2.14 -1.68 4.98
C VAL A 32 2.99 -2.69 4.25
N TRP A 33 2.80 -2.79 2.93
CA TRP A 33 3.52 -3.75 2.08
C TRP A 33 4.41 -2.99 1.10
N SER A 34 5.34 -3.68 0.43
CA SER A 34 6.19 -3.06 -0.58
C SER A 34 5.41 -2.48 -1.77
N CYS A 35 4.35 -3.16 -2.21
CA CYS A 35 3.42 -2.68 -3.23
C CYS A 35 2.13 -3.51 -3.27
N CYS A 36 1.15 -3.05 -4.05
CA CYS A 36 -0.17 -3.68 -4.18
C CYS A 36 -0.18 -5.03 -4.92
N VAL A 37 0.88 -5.35 -5.66
CA VAL A 37 1.02 -6.64 -6.39
C VAL A 37 1.91 -7.64 -5.66
N ASN A 38 2.38 -7.30 -4.46
CA ASN A 38 3.18 -8.20 -3.64
C ASN A 38 2.32 -9.37 -3.15
N LYS A 39 2.55 -10.55 -3.73
CA LYS A 39 1.85 -11.79 -3.35
C LYS A 39 2.46 -12.48 -2.13
N ALA A 40 3.72 -12.19 -1.78
CA ALA A 40 4.36 -12.79 -0.60
C ALA A 40 3.60 -12.43 0.68
N MET A 41 3.10 -11.20 0.77
CA MET A 41 2.28 -10.73 1.91
C MET A 41 0.87 -11.34 1.95
N THR A 42 0.45 -12.08 0.92
CA THR A 42 -0.84 -12.81 0.88
C THR A 42 -0.69 -14.31 1.14
N ASN A 43 0.53 -14.80 1.34
CA ASN A 43 0.79 -16.22 1.50
C ASN A 43 0.78 -16.61 2.99
N GLU A 44 -0.23 -17.37 3.41
CA GLU A 44 -0.39 -17.83 4.80
C GLU A 44 0.79 -18.69 5.29
N SER A 45 1.49 -19.38 4.37
CA SER A 45 2.67 -20.19 4.73
C SER A 45 3.88 -19.36 5.15
N LEU A 46 3.87 -18.05 4.91
CA LEU A 46 4.94 -17.15 5.31
C LEU A 46 4.76 -16.58 6.73
N HIS A 47 3.73 -17.00 7.49
CA HIS A 47 3.48 -16.58 8.88
C HIS A 47 3.48 -15.05 9.08
N LEU A 48 3.22 -14.27 8.02
CA LEU A 48 3.31 -12.82 8.11
C LEU A 48 2.15 -12.19 8.91
N HIS A 49 1.08 -12.96 9.18
CA HIS A 49 -0.07 -12.51 9.97
C HIS A 49 0.27 -12.11 11.42
N GLU A 50 1.26 -12.73 12.08
CA GLU A 50 1.76 -12.28 13.39
C GLU A 50 2.84 -11.17 13.24
N SER A 51 3.54 -11.13 12.11
CA SER A 51 4.59 -10.14 11.79
C SER A 51 4.07 -8.76 11.39
N HIS A 52 2.77 -8.62 11.06
CA HIS A 52 2.24 -7.33 10.61
C HIS A 52 2.26 -6.26 11.70
N THR A 53 2.47 -6.60 12.98
CA THR A 53 2.59 -5.58 14.04
C THR A 53 3.74 -4.61 13.78
N GLU A 54 4.83 -5.07 13.16
CA GLU A 54 5.99 -4.22 12.84
C GLU A 54 5.77 -3.37 11.60
N THR A 55 4.94 -3.84 10.67
CA THR A 55 4.60 -3.09 9.45
C THR A 55 3.22 -2.44 9.51
N ASN A 56 2.64 -2.28 10.70
CA ASN A 56 1.33 -1.66 10.86
C ASN A 56 1.46 -0.16 11.14
N ILE A 57 0.91 0.64 10.24
CA ILE A 57 0.93 2.10 10.35
C ILE A 57 0.19 2.56 11.60
N MET A 58 -0.74 1.81 12.18
CA MET A 58 -1.48 2.24 13.38
C MET A 58 -0.72 2.04 14.69
N THR A 59 0.20 1.08 14.75
CA THR A 59 1.02 0.80 15.95
C THR A 59 2.37 1.51 15.91
N GLN A 60 2.87 1.85 14.72
CA GLN A 60 4.16 2.50 14.51
C GLN A 60 4.03 3.83 13.73
N SER A 61 5.08 4.63 13.73
CA SER A 61 5.19 5.76 12.80
C SER A 61 5.54 5.26 11.39
N ILE A 62 5.19 6.04 10.36
CA ILE A 62 5.55 5.74 8.96
C ILE A 62 7.06 5.51 8.82
N GLN A 63 7.85 6.36 9.47
CA GLN A 63 9.32 6.31 9.45
C GLN A 63 9.88 5.00 10.03
N GLN A 64 9.23 4.44 11.06
CA GLN A 64 9.60 3.14 11.62
C GLN A 64 9.21 2.01 10.68
N VAL A 65 7.98 2.02 10.16
CA VAL A 65 7.47 0.99 9.27
C VAL A 65 8.34 0.84 8.01
N ILE A 66 8.66 1.95 7.34
CA ILE A 66 9.49 1.94 6.14
C ILE A 66 10.95 1.55 6.44
N ASN A 67 11.39 1.52 7.70
CA ASN A 67 12.74 1.10 8.10
C ASN A 67 12.77 -0.19 8.92
N THR A 68 11.70 -0.98 8.87
CA THR A 68 11.73 -2.37 9.32
C THR A 68 12.78 -3.17 8.53
N ASP A 69 13.24 -4.28 9.10
CA ASP A 69 14.22 -5.16 8.43
C ASP A 69 13.72 -5.65 7.08
N TYR A 70 12.41 -5.86 6.95
CA TYR A 70 11.73 -6.16 5.70
C TYR A 70 12.02 -5.12 4.59
N PHE A 71 11.78 -3.83 4.85
CA PHE A 71 11.98 -2.78 3.84
C PHE A 71 13.46 -2.48 3.60
N LYS A 72 14.28 -2.48 4.65
CA LYS A 72 15.74 -2.30 4.53
C LYS A 72 16.35 -3.39 3.66
N GLN A 73 16.04 -4.66 3.93
CA GLN A 73 16.53 -5.78 3.13
C GLN A 73 16.04 -5.70 1.68
N LEU A 74 14.78 -5.34 1.46
CA LEU A 74 14.25 -5.18 0.10
C LEU A 74 15.03 -4.13 -0.71
N ARG A 75 15.39 -2.99 -0.11
CA ARG A 75 16.22 -1.97 -0.76
C ARG A 75 17.62 -2.49 -1.04
N LEU A 76 18.25 -3.15 -0.08
CA LEU A 76 19.59 -3.72 -0.25
C LEU A 76 19.61 -4.77 -1.38
N ASP A 77 18.62 -5.65 -1.44
CA ASP A 77 18.48 -6.64 -2.52
C ASP A 77 18.38 -5.95 -3.88
N MET A 78 17.50 -4.96 -4.01
CA MET A 78 17.32 -4.20 -5.25
C MET A 78 18.58 -3.47 -5.70
N LEU A 79 19.32 -2.87 -4.76
CA LEU A 79 20.58 -2.17 -5.04
C LEU A 79 21.71 -3.13 -5.45
N ASN A 80 21.68 -4.36 -4.94
CA ASN A 80 22.66 -5.40 -5.29
C ASN A 80 22.22 -6.29 -6.46
N GLY A 81 21.06 -6.03 -7.06
CA GLY A 81 20.55 -6.81 -8.19
C GLY A 81 19.99 -8.19 -7.82
N VAL A 82 19.68 -8.41 -6.54
CA VAL A 82 19.11 -9.67 -6.02
C VAL A 82 17.59 -9.64 -6.23
N GLN A 83 17.07 -10.67 -6.90
CA GLN A 83 15.63 -10.85 -7.09
C GLN A 83 14.95 -11.36 -5.83
N ASN A 84 14.16 -10.52 -5.18
CA ASN A 84 13.48 -10.82 -3.92
C ASN A 84 12.08 -11.42 -4.14
N GLU A 85 11.67 -12.38 -3.31
CA GLU A 85 10.35 -13.04 -3.41
C GLU A 85 9.15 -12.09 -3.38
N ASN A 86 9.28 -10.93 -2.71
CA ASN A 86 8.28 -9.86 -2.70
C ASN A 86 7.90 -9.39 -4.12
N CYS A 87 8.81 -9.53 -5.07
CA CYS A 87 8.68 -9.06 -6.44
C CYS A 87 8.51 -10.21 -7.45
N ALA A 88 8.35 -11.46 -6.99
CA ALA A 88 8.26 -12.64 -7.84
C ALA A 88 7.15 -12.54 -8.91
N GLY A 89 6.03 -11.90 -8.59
CA GLY A 89 4.96 -11.65 -9.55
C GLY A 89 5.39 -10.76 -10.72
N CYS A 90 6.20 -9.73 -10.48
CA CYS A 90 6.76 -8.89 -11.53
C CYS A 90 7.79 -9.66 -12.36
N TYR A 91 8.66 -10.45 -11.73
CA TYR A 91 9.67 -11.24 -12.45
C TYR A 91 9.04 -12.28 -13.38
N ALA A 92 7.99 -12.98 -12.92
CA ALA A 92 7.27 -13.94 -13.76
C ALA A 92 6.54 -13.26 -14.95
N LEU A 93 5.99 -12.06 -14.74
CA LEU A 93 5.40 -11.27 -15.83
C LEU A 93 6.46 -10.82 -16.84
N GLU A 94 7.63 -10.39 -16.36
CA GLU A 94 8.76 -10.01 -17.22
C GLU A 94 9.31 -11.18 -18.02
N GLU A 95 9.41 -12.37 -17.43
CA GLU A 95 9.87 -13.58 -18.12
C GLU A 95 8.88 -13.99 -19.23
N SER A 96 7.58 -13.88 -18.97
CA SER A 96 6.53 -14.31 -19.90
C SER A 96 6.15 -13.27 -20.96
N SER A 97 6.25 -11.97 -20.64
CA SER A 97 5.76 -10.89 -21.50
C SER A 97 6.80 -9.80 -21.81
N GLY A 98 7.98 -9.85 -21.19
CA GLY A 98 9.01 -8.82 -21.31
C GLY A 98 8.77 -7.55 -20.49
N HIS A 99 7.65 -7.47 -19.75
CA HIS A 99 7.23 -6.26 -19.05
C HIS A 99 6.44 -6.54 -17.76
N SER A 100 6.51 -5.65 -16.78
CA SER A 100 5.70 -5.67 -15.57
C SER A 100 5.47 -4.28 -14.98
N TYR A 101 4.63 -4.21 -13.94
CA TYR A 101 4.43 -3.00 -13.14
C TYR A 101 5.73 -2.38 -12.61
N ARG A 102 6.75 -3.20 -12.30
CA ARG A 102 8.07 -2.70 -11.88
C ARG A 102 8.70 -1.80 -12.95
N ASN A 103 8.61 -2.22 -14.21
CA ASN A 103 9.12 -1.45 -15.34
C ASN A 103 8.34 -0.15 -15.52
N ASP A 104 7.01 -0.20 -15.38
CA ASP A 104 6.15 0.99 -15.43
C ASP A 104 6.51 2.00 -14.35
N PHE A 105 6.59 1.56 -13.08
CA PHE A 105 6.95 2.44 -11.97
C PHE A 105 8.37 3.01 -12.09
N ASN A 106 9.33 2.23 -12.60
CA ASN A 106 10.68 2.74 -12.85
C ASN A 106 10.70 3.83 -13.92
N ASN A 107 9.88 3.70 -14.97
CA ASN A 107 9.76 4.71 -16.01
C ASN A 107 9.00 5.95 -15.53
N GLU A 108 7.90 5.76 -14.80
CA GLU A 108 7.06 6.86 -14.31
C GLU A 108 7.78 7.73 -13.26
N TYR A 109 8.58 7.09 -12.40
CA TYR A 109 9.19 7.75 -11.24
C TYR A 109 10.71 7.94 -11.35
N ASP A 110 11.26 7.86 -12.56
CA ASP A 110 12.70 8.01 -12.82
C ASP A 110 13.28 9.36 -12.33
N LYS A 111 12.46 10.41 -12.32
CA LYS A 111 12.80 11.75 -11.85
C LYS A 111 13.02 11.84 -10.34
N TYR A 112 12.58 10.82 -9.59
CA TYR A 112 12.77 10.72 -8.14
C TYR A 112 13.95 9.84 -7.75
N PHE A 113 14.82 9.48 -8.71
CA PHE A 113 15.96 8.61 -8.45
C PHE A 113 16.92 9.15 -7.37
N ASP A 114 16.99 10.46 -7.15
CA ASP A 114 17.83 11.04 -6.09
C ASP A 114 17.48 10.48 -4.70
N LYS A 115 16.22 10.08 -4.47
CA LYS A 115 15.79 9.41 -3.22
C LYS A 115 16.50 8.08 -2.97
N VAL A 116 16.92 7.40 -4.04
CA VAL A 116 17.70 6.15 -3.96
C VAL A 116 19.08 6.44 -3.38
N LEU A 117 19.65 7.59 -3.73
CA LEU A 117 20.99 8.00 -3.28
C LEU A 117 21.04 8.35 -1.79
N GLU A 118 19.89 8.57 -1.15
CA GLU A 118 19.74 8.84 0.28
C GLU A 118 19.77 7.56 1.15
N THR A 119 19.99 6.39 0.54
CA THR A 119 19.99 5.10 1.27
C THR A 119 21.25 4.94 2.11
N ASN A 120 21.07 4.67 3.41
CA ASN A 120 22.15 4.33 4.33
C ASN A 120 22.74 2.94 4.03
N GLU A 121 23.90 2.63 4.63
CA GLU A 121 24.58 1.35 4.37
C GLU A 121 23.79 0.12 4.81
N ASP A 122 22.96 0.26 5.85
CA ASP A 122 22.06 -0.78 6.35
C ASP A 122 20.73 -0.84 5.58
N GLY A 123 20.58 -0.05 4.52
CA GLY A 123 19.36 0.04 3.74
C GLY A 123 18.31 0.98 4.32
N SER A 124 18.53 1.65 5.45
CA SER A 124 17.57 2.62 6.01
C SER A 124 17.53 3.94 5.23
N ILE A 125 16.47 4.71 5.43
CA ILE A 125 16.28 6.07 4.90
C ILE A 125 15.91 6.98 6.06
N ASP A 126 16.61 8.10 6.24
CA ASP A 126 16.36 9.02 7.37
C ASP A 126 15.14 9.92 7.14
N ASN A 127 14.94 10.39 5.91
CA ASN A 127 13.89 11.34 5.55
C ASN A 127 12.99 10.75 4.45
N PHE A 128 12.08 9.87 4.85
CA PHE A 128 11.16 9.27 3.90
C PHE A 128 10.06 10.26 3.49
N GLU A 129 10.03 10.61 2.20
CA GLU A 129 8.96 11.40 1.61
C GLU A 129 8.05 10.50 0.77
N THR A 130 6.75 10.52 1.07
CA THR A 130 5.77 9.76 0.30
C THR A 130 5.39 10.57 -0.93
N VAL A 131 5.76 10.09 -2.11
CA VAL A 131 5.39 10.71 -3.39
C VAL A 131 4.14 10.04 -3.96
N TYR A 132 4.04 8.72 -3.82
CA TYR A 132 2.90 7.93 -4.23
C TYR A 132 2.28 7.24 -3.02
N LEU A 133 1.00 7.50 -2.78
CA LEU A 133 0.22 6.87 -1.72
C LEU A 133 -0.86 5.98 -2.34
N ASP A 134 -0.76 4.66 -2.15
CA ASP A 134 -1.83 3.70 -2.46
C ASP A 134 -2.51 3.33 -1.14
N PHE A 135 -3.74 3.81 -0.95
CA PHE A 135 -4.38 3.77 0.35
C PHE A 135 -5.69 2.96 0.32
N ARG A 136 -5.71 1.90 1.12
CA ARG A 136 -6.87 1.04 1.38
C ARG A 136 -7.23 1.09 2.85
N PHE A 137 -7.90 2.15 3.29
CA PHE A 137 -8.16 2.42 4.72
C PHE A 137 -8.93 1.34 5.46
N SER A 138 -9.84 0.69 4.77
CA SER A 138 -10.71 -0.30 5.37
C SER A 138 -11.28 -1.23 4.32
N ASN A 139 -11.76 -2.37 4.78
CA ASN A 139 -12.58 -3.26 3.97
C ASN A 139 -14.04 -2.80 3.90
N LEU A 140 -14.42 -1.60 4.39
CA LEU A 140 -15.81 -1.13 4.34
C LEU A 140 -16.27 -1.06 2.89
N CYS A 141 -17.18 -1.95 2.52
CA CYS A 141 -17.74 -2.03 1.17
C CYS A 141 -19.21 -2.42 1.27
N ASN A 142 -20.01 -1.90 0.35
CA ASN A 142 -21.42 -2.23 0.20
C ASN A 142 -21.68 -3.40 -0.77
N PHE A 143 -20.67 -3.84 -1.53
CA PHE A 143 -20.80 -4.87 -2.56
C PHE A 143 -20.12 -6.20 -2.18
N LYS A 144 -20.53 -7.27 -2.85
CA LYS A 144 -19.99 -8.64 -2.71
C LYS A 144 -19.64 -9.23 -4.07
N CYS A 145 -18.72 -8.57 -4.79
CA CYS A 145 -18.33 -8.98 -6.16
C CYS A 145 -17.76 -10.40 -6.17
N ARG A 146 -18.12 -11.24 -7.14
CA ARG A 146 -17.69 -12.65 -7.22
C ARG A 146 -16.17 -12.85 -7.28
N SER A 147 -15.42 -11.86 -7.76
CA SER A 147 -13.96 -11.85 -7.82
C SER A 147 -13.28 -11.30 -6.57
N CYS A 148 -14.04 -10.76 -5.61
CA CYS A 148 -13.54 -10.14 -4.38
C CYS A 148 -13.38 -11.18 -3.27
N ARG A 149 -12.89 -10.74 -2.10
CA ARG A 149 -12.63 -11.58 -0.93
C ARG A 149 -13.06 -10.88 0.37
N PRO A 150 -13.24 -11.63 1.48
CA PRO A 150 -13.57 -11.07 2.79
C PRO A 150 -12.65 -9.95 3.28
N GLU A 151 -11.35 -10.01 2.96
CA GLU A 151 -10.36 -9.01 3.42
C GLU A 151 -10.54 -7.64 2.79
N TRP A 152 -11.26 -7.58 1.67
CA TRP A 152 -11.49 -6.36 0.91
C TRP A 152 -12.96 -5.98 0.82
N SER A 153 -13.88 -6.71 1.47
CA SER A 153 -15.28 -6.29 1.56
C SER A 153 -15.93 -6.74 2.86
N SER A 154 -16.41 -5.78 3.64
CA SER A 154 -17.05 -6.01 4.93
C SER A 154 -18.38 -6.75 4.79
N THR A 155 -19.09 -6.57 3.67
CA THR A 155 -20.30 -7.34 3.36
C THR A 155 -19.95 -8.78 2.97
N TRP A 156 -18.86 -9.01 2.25
CA TRP A 156 -18.34 -10.36 1.99
C TRP A 156 -17.91 -11.04 3.30
N ALA A 157 -17.15 -10.35 4.14
CA ALA A 157 -16.71 -10.87 5.43
C ALA A 157 -17.89 -11.22 6.34
N LYS A 158 -18.97 -10.44 6.29
CA LYS A 158 -20.21 -10.78 6.99
C LYS A 158 -20.83 -12.07 6.45
N GLU A 159 -20.99 -12.20 5.13
CA GLU A 159 -21.54 -13.41 4.52
C GLU A 159 -20.70 -14.66 4.86
N ALA A 160 -19.38 -14.56 4.74
CA ALA A 160 -18.48 -15.67 5.06
C ALA A 160 -18.57 -16.09 6.54
N ARG A 161 -18.72 -15.14 7.48
CA ARG A 161 -18.96 -15.47 8.90
C ARG A 161 -20.29 -16.17 9.14
N ASP A 162 -21.33 -15.72 8.46
CA ASP A 162 -22.70 -16.15 8.71
C ASP A 162 -23.04 -17.47 7.96
N ASN A 163 -22.14 -17.96 7.08
CA ASN A 163 -22.33 -19.15 6.26
C ASN A 163 -21.18 -20.18 6.47
N LEU A 164 -21.48 -21.27 7.17
CA LEU A 164 -20.51 -22.35 7.46
C LEU A 164 -20.14 -23.22 6.25
N ASP A 165 -20.90 -23.15 5.15
CA ASP A 165 -20.62 -23.86 3.88
C ASP A 165 -20.01 -22.94 2.82
N HIS A 166 -19.54 -21.76 3.24
CA HIS A 166 -18.99 -20.78 2.33
C HIS A 166 -17.65 -21.26 1.74
N PRO A 167 -17.40 -21.13 0.42
CA PRO A 167 -16.19 -21.67 -0.23
C PRO A 167 -14.88 -21.01 0.23
N TYR A 168 -14.97 -19.95 1.02
CA TYR A 168 -13.82 -19.26 1.62
C TYR A 168 -13.60 -19.64 3.10
N ASN A 169 -14.29 -20.64 3.64
CA ASN A 169 -14.03 -21.14 4.99
C ASN A 169 -12.67 -21.84 5.10
N ASP A 170 -12.13 -22.32 3.99
CA ASP A 170 -10.79 -22.94 3.92
C ASP A 170 -9.64 -21.91 3.86
N TRP A 171 -9.95 -20.61 3.76
CA TRP A 171 -8.96 -19.52 3.58
C TRP A 171 -8.57 -18.90 4.94
N GLY A 172 -8.11 -19.74 5.86
CA GLY A 172 -7.41 -19.30 7.08
C GLY A 172 -8.22 -18.52 8.12
N GLY A 173 -9.55 -18.47 7.99
CA GLY A 173 -10.40 -17.76 8.96
C GLY A 173 -10.33 -16.24 8.86
N ALA A 174 -9.93 -15.68 7.72
CA ALA A 174 -9.83 -14.24 7.50
C ALA A 174 -11.13 -13.47 7.81
N TYR A 175 -12.29 -14.11 7.73
CA TYR A 175 -13.60 -13.58 8.11
C TYR A 175 -13.81 -13.40 9.63
N LYS A 176 -12.96 -13.97 10.50
CA LYS A 176 -13.05 -13.83 11.96
C LYS A 176 -12.95 -12.36 12.38
N LYS A 177 -13.78 -11.98 13.34
CA LYS A 177 -14.04 -10.58 13.73
C LYS A 177 -12.78 -9.81 14.14
N ASP A 178 -11.78 -10.52 14.66
CA ASP A 178 -10.54 -9.94 15.18
C ASP A 178 -9.50 -9.61 14.11
N ASN A 179 -9.67 -10.10 12.87
CA ASN A 179 -8.73 -9.91 11.78
C ASN A 179 -8.86 -8.55 11.08
N PHE A 180 -9.98 -7.84 11.28
CA PHE A 180 -10.20 -6.50 10.71
C PHE A 180 -10.48 -5.48 11.82
N LYS A 181 -9.43 -5.14 12.59
CA LYS A 181 -9.52 -4.09 13.60
C LYS A 181 -9.88 -2.77 12.93
N ARG A 182 -11.06 -2.26 13.24
CA ARG A 182 -11.45 -0.90 12.89
C ARG A 182 -10.87 0.04 13.93
N TYR A 183 -9.89 0.82 13.52
CA TYR A 183 -9.35 1.88 14.37
C TYR A 183 -10.32 3.06 14.38
N ASN A 184 -10.91 3.34 15.54
CA ASN A 184 -11.83 4.45 15.69
C ASN A 184 -11.06 5.77 15.84
N GLN A 185 -10.47 6.25 14.75
CA GLN A 185 -9.75 7.53 14.73
C GLN A 185 -10.73 8.70 14.60
N THR A 186 -10.36 9.82 15.21
CA THR A 186 -10.92 11.14 14.90
C THR A 186 -10.24 11.73 13.66
N LYS A 187 -10.83 12.78 13.06
CA LYS A 187 -10.21 13.50 11.93
C LYS A 187 -8.85 14.06 12.34
N ASP A 188 -8.74 14.66 13.51
CA ASP A 188 -7.51 15.28 13.99
C ASP A 188 -6.39 14.25 14.20
N ASP A 189 -6.68 13.10 14.81
CA ASP A 189 -5.70 12.01 14.98
C ASP A 189 -5.18 11.51 13.62
N PHE A 190 -6.10 11.38 12.66
CA PHE A 190 -5.77 10.92 11.32
C PHE A 190 -4.90 11.95 10.59
N ILE A 191 -5.29 13.22 10.57
CA ILE A 191 -4.51 14.29 9.94
C ILE A 191 -3.14 14.42 10.60
N PHE A 192 -3.06 14.43 11.93
CA PHE A 192 -1.78 14.51 12.65
C PHE A 192 -0.81 13.40 12.22
N LYS A 193 -1.32 12.17 12.07
CA LYS A 193 -0.53 11.00 11.68
C LYS A 193 0.00 11.09 10.26
N PHE A 194 -0.78 11.61 9.32
CA PHE A 194 -0.46 11.64 7.90
C PHE A 194 -0.04 13.01 7.36
N ALA A 195 0.04 14.05 8.17
CA ALA A 195 0.38 15.41 7.73
C ALA A 195 1.69 15.46 6.90
N LYS A 196 2.73 14.74 7.33
CA LYS A 196 4.01 14.66 6.57
C LYS A 196 3.83 14.03 5.18
N VAL A 197 2.97 13.01 5.07
CA VAL A 197 2.61 12.39 3.78
C VAL A 197 1.88 13.41 2.92
N PHE A 198 0.86 14.07 3.46
CA PHE A 198 0.08 15.05 2.72
C PHE A 198 0.88 16.25 2.26
N ASN A 199 1.99 16.58 2.91
CA ASN A 199 2.91 17.65 2.50
C ASN A 199 3.81 17.27 1.31
N THR A 200 4.02 15.97 1.05
CA THR A 200 5.00 15.50 0.04
C THR A 200 4.35 14.74 -1.12
N VAL A 201 3.17 14.18 -0.90
CA VAL A 201 2.46 13.34 -1.87
C VAL A 201 2.15 14.08 -3.17
N LYS A 202 2.30 13.37 -4.28
CA LYS A 202 2.01 13.86 -5.65
C LYS A 202 0.94 13.04 -6.34
N ARG A 203 0.74 11.79 -5.91
CA ARG A 203 -0.30 10.90 -6.40
C ARG A 203 -0.93 10.14 -5.24
N ILE A 204 -2.25 10.13 -5.18
CA ILE A 204 -3.02 9.34 -4.22
C ILE A 204 -3.95 8.42 -5.01
N TYR A 205 -3.82 7.12 -4.78
CA TYR A 205 -4.71 6.11 -5.31
C TYR A 205 -5.59 5.56 -4.19
N PHE A 206 -6.88 5.87 -4.26
CA PHE A 206 -7.89 5.39 -3.34
C PHE A 206 -8.47 4.06 -3.83
N ALA A 207 -8.29 3.02 -3.04
CA ALA A 207 -8.82 1.68 -3.27
C ALA A 207 -9.25 1.03 -1.94
N GLY A 208 -9.44 -0.28 -1.92
CA GLY A 208 -9.85 -1.05 -0.73
C GLY A 208 -11.27 -1.55 -0.86
N GLY A 209 -12.08 -1.42 0.19
CA GLY A 209 -13.49 -1.77 0.15
C GLY A 209 -14.28 -0.97 -0.89
N GLU A 210 -14.96 0.07 -0.47
CA GLU A 210 -15.50 1.09 -1.35
C GLU A 210 -14.96 2.43 -0.84
N PRO A 211 -14.01 3.07 -1.55
CA PRO A 211 -13.36 4.28 -1.05
C PRO A 211 -14.38 5.40 -0.78
N LEU A 212 -15.45 5.53 -1.58
CA LEU A 212 -16.47 6.55 -1.35
C LEU A 212 -17.33 6.31 -0.09
N ALA A 213 -17.24 5.12 0.52
CA ALA A 213 -17.85 4.81 1.81
C ALA A 213 -16.92 5.12 3.01
N ALA A 214 -15.61 5.27 2.78
CA ALA A 214 -14.63 5.54 3.83
C ALA A 214 -14.61 7.04 4.16
N LYS A 215 -14.70 7.40 5.44
CA LYS A 215 -14.68 8.80 5.90
C LYS A 215 -13.30 9.44 5.73
N GLU A 216 -12.25 8.64 5.83
CA GLU A 216 -10.85 9.05 5.85
C GLU A 216 -10.42 9.69 4.53
N GLN A 217 -10.96 9.23 3.39
CA GLN A 217 -10.64 9.85 2.10
C GLN A 217 -11.19 11.28 2.00
N TYR A 218 -12.38 11.55 2.56
CA TYR A 218 -12.93 12.91 2.61
C TYR A 218 -12.07 13.83 3.49
N TRP A 219 -11.62 13.33 4.63
CA TRP A 219 -10.68 14.07 5.49
C TRP A 219 -9.38 14.43 4.78
N MET A 220 -8.86 13.50 3.97
CA MET A 220 -7.68 13.77 3.13
C MET A 220 -7.95 14.84 2.08
N LEU A 221 -9.06 14.73 1.34
CA LEU A 221 -9.42 15.71 0.32
C LEU A 221 -9.59 17.11 0.93
N GLU A 222 -10.32 17.23 2.04
CA GLU A 222 -10.52 18.49 2.77
C GLU A 222 -9.17 19.08 3.20
N TYR A 223 -8.29 18.28 3.81
CA TYR A 223 -6.96 18.75 4.20
C TYR A 223 -6.14 19.24 3.00
N LEU A 224 -6.17 18.53 1.87
CA LEU A 224 -5.43 18.94 0.67
C LEU A 224 -5.97 20.26 0.11
N ILE A 225 -7.29 20.45 0.08
CA ILE A 225 -7.94 21.69 -0.37
C ILE A 225 -7.56 22.85 0.57
N ASP A 226 -7.70 22.65 1.88
CA ASP A 226 -7.43 23.67 2.91
C ASP A 226 -5.97 24.12 2.91
N ASN A 227 -5.04 23.25 2.49
CA ASN A 227 -3.61 23.54 2.40
C ASN A 227 -3.14 23.88 0.97
N GLY A 228 -4.06 24.12 0.03
CA GLY A 228 -3.73 24.51 -1.34
C GLY A 228 -2.97 23.45 -2.15
N ARG A 229 -3.04 22.17 -1.73
CA ARG A 229 -2.42 21.02 -2.40
C ARG A 229 -3.28 20.47 -3.54
N THR A 230 -3.75 21.37 -4.40
CA THR A 230 -4.53 21.03 -5.60
C THR A 230 -3.65 20.53 -6.76
N ASP A 231 -2.33 20.40 -6.54
CA ASP A 231 -1.37 19.81 -7.47
C ASP A 231 -1.35 18.27 -7.46
N VAL A 232 -1.98 17.66 -6.44
CA VAL A 232 -1.97 16.21 -6.24
C VAL A 232 -2.88 15.51 -7.24
N VAL A 233 -2.37 14.48 -7.91
CA VAL A 233 -3.17 13.58 -8.75
C VAL A 233 -3.98 12.64 -7.88
N ILE A 234 -5.29 12.63 -8.07
CA ILE A 234 -6.21 11.75 -7.33
C ILE A 234 -6.78 10.69 -8.26
N GLU A 235 -6.66 9.43 -7.87
CA GLU A 235 -7.18 8.28 -8.57
C GLU A 235 -8.09 7.45 -7.67
N TYR A 236 -9.16 6.90 -8.25
CA TYR A 236 -10.11 6.06 -7.53
C TYR A 236 -10.32 4.74 -8.24
N ASN A 237 -10.36 3.66 -7.46
CA ASN A 237 -10.98 2.40 -7.86
C ASN A 237 -12.25 2.21 -7.01
N THR A 238 -13.40 2.45 -7.63
CA THR A 238 -14.69 2.55 -6.96
C THR A 238 -15.79 1.91 -7.81
N ASN A 239 -16.82 1.38 -7.16
CA ASN A 239 -18.03 0.92 -7.83
C ASN A 239 -19.02 2.05 -8.17
N LEU A 240 -18.70 3.30 -7.79
CA LEU A 240 -19.48 4.53 -8.03
C LEU A 240 -20.89 4.58 -7.42
N SER A 241 -21.34 3.54 -6.70
CA SER A 241 -22.69 3.47 -6.15
C SER A 241 -22.93 4.41 -4.96
N MET A 242 -21.85 4.97 -4.39
CA MET A 242 -21.87 5.80 -3.18
C MET A 242 -21.59 7.29 -3.47
N LEU A 243 -21.59 7.73 -4.73
CA LEU A 243 -21.33 9.13 -5.12
C LEU A 243 -22.29 10.14 -4.48
N LYS A 244 -23.55 9.76 -4.25
CA LYS A 244 -24.60 10.62 -3.67
C LYS A 244 -24.81 10.36 -2.17
N ASN A 245 -23.75 10.06 -1.43
CA ASN A 245 -23.88 9.86 0.00
C ASN A 245 -24.08 11.21 0.72
N ASN A 246 -25.34 11.67 0.79
CA ASN A 246 -25.75 12.94 1.38
C ASN A 246 -25.39 13.09 2.88
N ASN A 247 -24.93 12.01 3.54
CA ASN A 247 -24.50 12.00 4.94
C ASN A 247 -23.00 12.28 5.11
N LEU A 248 -22.24 12.33 4.02
CA LEU A 248 -20.88 12.84 3.96
C LEU A 248 -20.93 14.10 3.10
N LYS A 249 -21.64 15.13 3.60
CA LYS A 249 -21.40 16.47 3.09
C LYS A 249 -19.96 16.82 3.48
N LEU A 250 -19.14 17.14 2.47
CA LEU A 250 -17.92 17.91 2.65
C LEU A 250 -18.17 19.09 3.61
#